data_AF-A0A7V9V825-F1
#
_entry.id   AF-A0A7V9V825-F1
#
_cell.length_a   1.000
_cell.length_b   1.000
_cell.length_c   1.000
_cell.angle_alpha   90.00
_cell.angle_beta   90.00
_cell.angle_gamma   90.00
#
_symmetry.space_group_name_H-M   'P 1'
#
loop_
_entity.id
_entity.type
_entity.pdbx_description
1 polymer ?
#
loop_
_entity_poly.entity_id
_entity_poly.type
_entity_poly.pdbx_seq_one_letter_code
_entity_poly.pdbx_strand_id
1 'polypeptide(L)' 'MDVAISELRANLRGWVNRARAGDDVVVTERGVPVARLVAVDASGVIDRLERD' A
#
# COMPACT_ATOMS: atom_id res chain seq x y z
N MET A 1 4.69 4.70 -5.52
CA MET A 1 5.98 5.02 -4.86
C MET A 1 6.47 3.75 -4.18
N ASP A 2 7.76 3.45 -4.30
CA ASP A 2 8.29 2.15 -3.92
C ASP A 2 9.04 2.23 -2.59
N VAL A 3 8.83 1.24 -1.72
CA VAL A 3 9.49 1.13 -0.41
C VAL A 3 10.00 -0.29 -0.20
N ALA A 4 11.22 -0.43 0.31
CA ALA A 4 11.74 -1.74 0.69
C ALA A 4 11.03 -2.28 1.95
N ILE A 5 10.80 -3.60 2.02
CA ILE A 5 10.12 -4.23 3.16
C ILE A 5 10.81 -3.95 4.51
N SER A 6 12.13 -3.77 4.53
CA SER A 6 12.89 -3.39 5.72
C SER A 6 12.57 -1.96 6.18
N GLU A 7 12.49 -1.01 5.25
CA GLU A 7 12.13 0.38 5.53
C GLU A 7 10.66 0.53 5.95
N LEU A 8 9.77 -0.26 5.34
CA LEU A 8 8.37 -0.34 5.74
C LEU A 8 8.23 -0.78 7.20
N ARG A 9 8.95 -1.82 7.62
CA ARG A 9 8.92 -2.31 9.01
C ARG A 9 9.44 -1.26 10.00
N ALA A 10 10.49 -0.54 9.64
CA ALA A 10 11.08 0.49 10.50
C ALA A 10 10.15 1.72 10.69
N ASN A 11 9.31 2.04 9.69
CA ASN A 11 8.53 3.28 9.67
C ASN A 11 7.03 3.06 9.37
N LEU A 12 6.47 1.92 9.80
CA LEU A 12 5.15 1.45 9.39
C LEU A 12 4.05 2.52 9.50
N ARG A 13 3.99 3.24 10.63
CA ARG A 13 2.97 4.26 10.87
C ARG A 13 3.01 5.39 9.84
N GLY A 14 4.21 5.82 9.43
CA GLY A 14 4.38 6.86 8.42
C GLY A 14 3.86 6.40 7.05
N TRP A 15 4.17 5.18 6.67
CA TRP A 15 3.71 4.60 5.41
C TRP A 15 2.21 4.37 5.37
N VAL A 16 1.60 3.91 6.47
CA VAL A 16 0.14 3.80 6.60
C VAL A 16 -0.54 5.16 6.47
N ASN A 17 0.03 6.21 7.07
CA ASN A 17 -0.53 7.55 6.96
C ASN A 17 -0.47 8.09 5.51
N ARG A 18 0.61 7.82 4.77
CA ARG A 18 0.70 8.16 3.34
C ARG A 18 -0.35 7.44 2.52
N ALA A 19 -0.51 6.13 2.71
CA ALA A 19 -1.53 5.37 2.01
C ALA A 19 -2.95 5.88 2.32
N ARG A 20 -3.23 6.23 3.58
CA ARG A 20 -4.50 6.88 3.99
C ARG A 20 -4.70 8.25 3.35
N ALA A 21 -3.63 8.99 3.07
CA ALA A 21 -3.69 10.27 2.38
C ALA A 21 -3.92 10.12 0.86
N GLY A 22 -3.91 8.89 0.33
CA GLY A 22 -4.18 8.58 -1.07
C GLY A 22 -2.95 8.15 -1.87
N ASP A 23 -1.77 8.05 -1.24
CA ASP A 23 -0.57 7.56 -1.94
C ASP A 23 -0.65 6.06 -2.22
N ASP A 24 -0.33 5.64 -3.44
CA ASP A 24 -0.15 4.23 -3.77
C ASP A 24 1.31 3.80 -3.48
N VAL A 25 1.47 2.98 -2.43
CA VAL A 25 2.77 2.53 -1.93
C VAL A 25 3.01 1.08 -2.33
N VAL A 26 4.00 0.84 -3.19
CA VAL A 26 4.43 -0.49 -3.61
C VAL A 26 5.53 -0.97 -2.68
N VAL A 27 5.32 -2.11 -2.03
CA VAL A 27 6.31 -2.74 -1.16
C VAL A 27 7.17 -3.68 -1.99
N THR A 28 8.48 -3.57 -1.86
CA THR A 28 9.46 -4.37 -2.59
C THR A 28 10.32 -5.23 -1.65
N GLU A 29 10.76 -6.38 -2.15
CA GLU A 29 11.79 -7.21 -1.55
C GLU A 29 12.89 -7.44 -2.59
N ARG A 30 14.12 -7.00 -2.30
CA ARG A 30 15.26 -7.04 -3.24
C ARG A 30 14.93 -6.41 -4.61
N GLY A 31 14.17 -5.32 -4.62
CA GLY A 31 13.74 -4.62 -5.84
C GLY A 31 12.55 -5.25 -6.57
N VAL A 32 12.05 -6.40 -6.11
CA VAL A 32 10.88 -7.05 -6.69
C VAL A 32 9.62 -6.60 -5.95
N PRO A 33 8.57 -6.10 -6.63
CA PRO A 33 7.29 -5.78 -6.00
C PRO A 33 6.63 -7.03 -5.40
N VAL A 34 6.21 -6.95 -4.13
CA VAL A 34 5.61 -8.08 -3.39
C VAL A 34 4.26 -7.75 -2.75
N ALA A 35 3.98 -6.47 -2.49
CA ALA A 35 2.70 -6.03 -1.95
C ALA A 35 2.42 -4.57 -2.30
N ARG A 36 1.22 -4.12 -1.96
CA ARG A 36 0.77 -2.74 -2.15
C ARG A 36 -0.01 -2.28 -0.92
N LEU A 37 0.20 -1.05 -0.50
CA LEU A 37 -0.53 -0.42 0.58
C LEU A 37 -1.32 0.77 0.01
N VAL A 38 -2.65 0.65 0.12
CA VAL A 38 -3.62 1.66 -0.31
C VAL A 38 -4.59 1.95 0.84
N ALA A 39 -5.28 3.09 0.80
CA ALA A 39 -6.38 3.32 1.73
C ALA A 39 -7.48 2.26 1.56
N VAL A 40 -8.03 1.78 2.67
CA VAL A 40 -9.10 0.78 2.68
C VAL A 40 -10.33 1.29 1.93
N ASP A 41 -10.70 2.56 2.13
CA ASP A 41 -11.87 3.14 1.45
C ASP A 41 -11.60 3.45 -0.04
N ALA A 42 -10.33 3.52 -0.45
CA ALA A 42 -9.95 3.74 -1.85
C ALA A 42 -10.01 2.46 -2.69
N SER A 43 -10.00 1.26 -2.08
CA SER A 43 -10.22 0.00 -2.81
C SER A 43 -11.68 -0.17 -3.27
N GLY A 44 -12.56 0.71 -2.78
CA GLY A 44 -14.00 0.55 -2.84
C GLY A 44 -14.70 0.84 -4.16
N VAL A 45 -14.08 0.89 -5.35
CA VAL A 45 -14.87 0.93 -6.60
C VAL A 45 -14.82 -0.41 -7.33
N ILE A 46 -13.64 -0.99 -7.47
CA ILE A 46 -13.48 -2.27 -8.17
C ILE A 46 -13.81 -3.45 -7.24
N ASP A 47 -13.38 -3.42 -5.98
CA ASP A 47 -13.71 -4.49 -5.01
C ASP A 47 -15.22 -4.61 -4.74
N ARG A 48 -15.98 -3.51 -4.91
CA ARG A 48 -17.45 -3.53 -4.81
C ARG A 48 -18.11 -4.23 -6.01
N LEU A 49 -17.55 -4.06 -7.21
CA LEU A 49 -18.05 -4.69 -8.43
C LEU A 49 -17.76 -6.20 -8.49
N GLU A 50 -16.71 -6.68 -7.80
CA GLU A 50 -16.40 -8.13 -7.72
C GLU A 50 -17.24 -8.87 -6.66
N ARG A 51 -17.92 -8.15 -5.76
CA ARG A 51 -18.73 -8.73 -4.68
C ARG A 51 -20.23 -8.83 -4.98
N ASP A 52 -20.72 -8.16 -6.03
CA ASP A 52 -22.11 -8.25 -6.53
C ASP A 52 -22.20 -9.22 -7.72
#